data_AF-A0A536XKA2-F1
#
_entry.id   AF-A0A536XKA2-F1
#
_cell.length_a   1.000
_cell.length_b   1.000
_cell.length_c   1.000
_cell.angle_alpha   90.00
_cell.angle_beta   90.00
_cell.angle_gamma   90.00
#
_symmetry.space_group_name_H-M   'P 1'
#
loop_
_entity.id
_entity.type
_entity.pdbx_description
1 polymer ?
#
loop_
_entity_poly.entity_id
_entity_poly.type
_entity_poly.pdbx_seq_one_letter_code
_entity_poly.pdbx_strand_id
1 'polypeptide(L)'
;MLPTRGGETEDALLIRLPEHGVLFTGDVLMPYFGAPFVEEGSIDGMLEAIDQVNALKPRILLHGHEPLTRVFGSTEMLADLRIQLAWLRDAVLREVKTGATRSAIQQANLIAPTLAQSPSSVHLAYLVMREHMINRLFDQHSGYWHNGLEGLDSLSDTDRGAALVDYLGVSESQLASAAERMVSDGRHELAAQVLRWGQPRFPNSTRLAGVRRVVYLKLMEKVQQVDPFKFILYAREIDQSTPQIGAPLLADTHASR
;
A
#
# COMPACT_ATOMS: atom_id res chain seq x y z
N MET A 1 -13.09 -25.36 13.94
CA MET A 1 -13.10 -24.12 13.12
C MET A 1 -13.82 -23.06 13.91
N LEU A 2 -13.40 -21.80 13.81
CA LEU A 2 -13.98 -20.69 14.56
C LEU A 2 -14.20 -19.53 13.58
N PRO A 3 -15.44 -19.07 13.36
CA PRO A 3 -15.68 -17.90 12.53
C PRO A 3 -15.11 -16.65 13.21
N THR A 4 -14.68 -15.71 12.38
CA THR A 4 -14.26 -14.37 12.77
C THR A 4 -14.67 -13.38 11.69
N ARG A 5 -14.63 -12.09 12.01
CA ARG A 5 -14.67 -11.04 11.00
C ARG A 5 -13.29 -10.93 10.36
N GLY A 6 -13.25 -10.65 9.07
CA GLY A 6 -12.01 -10.57 8.30
C GLY A 6 -11.41 -9.16 8.25
N GLY A 7 -10.09 -9.10 8.06
CA GLY A 7 -9.38 -7.87 7.71
C GLY A 7 -9.27 -7.66 6.20
N GLU A 8 -9.10 -8.74 5.44
CA GLU A 8 -9.08 -8.73 3.96
C GLU A 8 -10.49 -8.74 3.36
N THR A 9 -11.32 -9.70 3.79
CA THR A 9 -12.72 -9.93 3.40
C THR A 9 -13.68 -9.63 4.56
N GLU A 10 -14.99 -9.60 4.31
CA GLU A 10 -15.99 -9.32 5.37
C GLU A 10 -15.95 -10.37 6.50
N ASP A 11 -15.79 -11.64 6.14
CA ASP A 11 -15.71 -12.78 7.05
C ASP A 11 -14.43 -13.58 6.87
N ALA A 12 -14.07 -14.38 7.87
CA ALA A 12 -12.94 -15.28 7.81
C ALA A 12 -13.13 -16.47 8.76
N LEU A 13 -12.29 -17.50 8.58
CA LEU A 13 -12.37 -18.74 9.35
C LEU A 13 -11.01 -19.11 9.95
N LEU A 14 -10.95 -19.20 11.27
CA LEU A 14 -9.78 -19.70 11.97
C LEU A 14 -9.84 -21.23 12.08
N ILE A 15 -8.74 -21.91 11.76
CA ILE A 15 -8.62 -23.37 11.88
C ILE A 15 -7.61 -23.70 12.97
N ARG A 16 -8.09 -24.25 14.09
CA ARG A 16 -7.28 -24.58 15.26
C ARG A 16 -6.97 -26.07 15.31
N LEU A 17 -5.69 -26.40 15.50
CA LEU A 17 -5.20 -27.75 15.80
C LEU A 17 -4.62 -27.77 17.23
N PRO A 18 -5.46 -27.98 18.27
CA PRO A 18 -5.07 -27.84 19.67
C PRO A 18 -3.88 -28.71 20.07
N GLU A 19 -3.91 -29.97 19.68
CA GLU A 19 -2.86 -30.96 20.01
C GLU A 19 -1.48 -30.53 19.49
N HIS A 20 -1.47 -29.76 18.40
CA HIS A 20 -0.26 -29.27 17.76
C HIS A 20 0.07 -27.82 18.16
N GLY A 21 -0.81 -27.15 18.91
CA GLY A 21 -0.68 -25.74 19.25
C GLY A 21 -0.68 -24.80 18.03
N VAL A 22 -1.23 -25.24 16.90
CA VAL A 22 -1.24 -24.48 15.63
C VAL A 22 -2.59 -23.80 15.43
N LEU A 23 -2.56 -22.55 14.97
CA LEU A 23 -3.72 -21.82 14.46
C LEU A 23 -3.43 -21.33 13.04
N PHE A 24 -4.24 -21.76 12.09
CA PHE A 24 -4.30 -21.14 10.77
C PHE A 24 -5.26 -19.96 10.86
N THR A 25 -4.76 -18.77 10.53
CA THR A 25 -5.50 -17.51 10.63
C THR A 25 -6.08 -17.07 9.30
N GLY A 26 -5.61 -17.65 8.18
CA GLY A 26 -5.89 -17.10 6.84
C GLY A 26 -5.35 -15.67 6.74
N ASP A 27 -6.11 -14.81 6.08
CA ASP A 27 -5.72 -13.44 5.76
C ASP A 27 -6.46 -12.39 6.60
N VAL A 28 -6.84 -12.76 7.84
CA VAL A 28 -7.43 -11.84 8.83
C VAL A 28 -6.52 -10.65 9.14
N LEU A 29 -5.20 -10.80 8.94
CA LEU A 29 -4.15 -9.81 9.17
C LEU A 29 -3.50 -9.36 7.85
N MET A 30 -4.32 -9.12 6.82
CA MET A 30 -3.83 -8.57 5.55
C MET A 30 -3.59 -7.05 5.70
N PRO A 31 -2.36 -6.54 5.45
CA PRO A 31 -2.09 -5.10 5.54
C PRO A 31 -2.87 -4.27 4.52
N TYR A 32 -3.34 -4.90 3.45
CA TYR A 32 -3.93 -4.26 2.29
C TYR A 32 -5.45 -4.44 2.29
N PHE A 33 -6.13 -3.81 3.24
CA PHE A 33 -7.59 -3.87 3.48
C PHE A 33 -8.42 -3.65 2.19
N GLY A 34 -8.79 -4.74 1.49
CA GLY A 34 -9.53 -4.69 0.23
C GLY A 34 -8.71 -4.29 -1.01
N ALA A 35 -7.40 -4.56 -1.01
CA ALA A 35 -6.55 -4.24 -2.14
C ALA A 35 -6.70 -5.21 -3.33
N PRO A 36 -6.35 -4.78 -4.55
CA PRO A 36 -5.91 -3.42 -4.89
C PRO A 36 -7.03 -2.42 -5.16
N PHE A 37 -8.29 -2.86 -5.35
CA PHE A 37 -9.35 -2.00 -5.89
C PHE A 37 -10.74 -2.17 -5.25
N VAL A 38 -10.95 -3.11 -4.33
CA VAL A 38 -12.29 -3.44 -3.80
C VAL A 38 -12.26 -3.51 -2.28
N GLU A 39 -12.90 -2.55 -1.63
CA GLU A 39 -12.79 -2.41 -0.18
C GLU A 39 -13.74 -3.32 0.63
N GLU A 40 -13.46 -4.63 0.66
CA GLU A 40 -14.34 -5.64 1.28
C GLU A 40 -14.13 -5.81 2.81
N GLY A 41 -12.89 -5.88 3.29
CA GLY A 41 -12.60 -6.20 4.69
C GLY A 41 -12.81 -5.10 5.73
N SER A 42 -12.64 -5.44 7.02
CA SER A 42 -12.93 -4.55 8.15
C SER A 42 -11.72 -4.34 9.07
N ILE A 43 -11.37 -3.07 9.33
CA ILE A 43 -10.34 -2.73 10.32
C ILE A 43 -10.76 -3.15 11.73
N ASP A 44 -12.00 -2.85 12.12
CA ASP A 44 -12.51 -3.28 13.43
C ASP A 44 -12.61 -4.80 13.50
N GLY A 45 -13.03 -5.46 12.42
CA GLY A 45 -13.03 -6.92 12.32
C GLY A 45 -11.65 -7.54 12.49
N MET A 46 -10.61 -6.95 11.89
CA MET A 46 -9.22 -7.36 12.11
C MET A 46 -8.78 -7.17 13.56
N LEU A 47 -9.10 -6.04 14.19
CA LEU A 47 -8.74 -5.80 15.60
C LEU A 47 -9.44 -6.81 16.52
N GLU A 48 -10.70 -7.14 16.26
CA GLU A 48 -11.46 -8.20 16.94
C GLU A 48 -10.85 -9.59 16.68
N ALA A 49 -10.42 -9.88 15.46
CA ALA A 49 -9.74 -11.13 15.12
C ALA A 49 -8.41 -11.29 15.89
N ILE A 50 -7.65 -10.19 16.09
CA ILE A 50 -6.45 -10.22 16.94
C ILE A 50 -6.79 -10.60 18.38
N ASP A 51 -7.87 -10.05 18.95
CA ASP A 51 -8.32 -10.44 20.30
C ASP A 51 -8.66 -11.93 20.37
N GLN A 52 -9.37 -12.44 19.35
CA GLN A 52 -9.75 -13.85 19.29
C GLN A 52 -8.52 -14.76 19.17
N VAL A 53 -7.55 -14.42 18.31
CA VAL A 53 -6.27 -15.14 18.17
C VAL A 53 -5.52 -15.18 19.51
N ASN A 54 -5.41 -14.03 20.19
CA ASN A 54 -4.72 -13.94 21.48
C ASN A 54 -5.42 -14.73 22.59
N ALA A 55 -6.75 -14.77 22.59
CA ALA A 55 -7.53 -15.57 23.55
C ALA A 55 -7.30 -17.09 23.37
N LEU A 56 -7.05 -17.55 22.14
CA LEU A 56 -6.80 -18.95 21.84
C LEU A 56 -5.39 -19.44 22.23
N LYS A 57 -4.47 -18.50 22.48
CA LYS A 57 -3.07 -18.75 22.89
C LYS A 57 -2.37 -19.86 22.07
N PRO A 58 -2.39 -19.79 20.72
CA PRO A 58 -1.65 -20.74 19.90
C PRO A 58 -0.14 -20.58 20.11
N ARG A 59 0.58 -21.69 19.97
CA ARG A 59 2.05 -21.69 19.96
C ARG A 59 2.61 -21.30 18.58
N ILE A 60 1.87 -21.63 17.52
CA ILE A 60 2.28 -21.41 16.13
C ILE A 60 1.12 -20.74 15.39
N LEU A 61 1.41 -19.63 14.72
CA LEU A 61 0.49 -18.92 13.82
C LEU A 61 0.89 -19.19 12.37
N LEU A 62 -0.09 -19.53 11.54
CA LEU A 62 0.10 -19.70 10.09
C LEU A 62 -0.91 -18.84 9.35
N HIS A 63 -0.43 -17.89 8.57
CA HIS A 63 -1.25 -16.98 7.77
C HIS A 63 -1.48 -17.54 6.36
N GLY A 64 -2.41 -16.96 5.59
CA GLY A 64 -2.66 -17.37 4.21
C GLY A 64 -1.43 -17.25 3.31
N HIS A 65 -0.52 -16.34 3.67
CA HIS A 65 0.75 -16.13 2.97
C HIS A 65 1.97 -16.26 3.89
N GLU A 66 3.08 -16.80 3.36
CA GLU A 66 4.34 -16.97 4.10
C GLU A 66 4.93 -15.63 4.59
N PRO A 67 4.98 -14.54 3.80
CA PRO A 67 5.49 -13.27 4.30
C PRO A 67 4.70 -12.72 5.49
N LEU A 68 3.37 -12.92 5.50
CA LEU A 68 2.52 -12.53 6.63
C LEU A 68 2.85 -13.35 7.87
N THR A 69 3.16 -14.64 7.72
CA THR A 69 3.61 -15.49 8.83
C THR A 69 4.92 -14.99 9.45
N ARG A 70 5.83 -14.43 8.66
CA ARG A 70 7.06 -13.80 9.18
C ARG A 70 6.80 -12.46 9.88
N VAL A 71 5.92 -11.63 9.33
CA VAL A 71 5.61 -10.30 9.89
C VAL A 71 4.78 -10.41 11.16
N PHE A 72 3.79 -11.32 11.21
CA PHE A 72 2.81 -11.47 12.28
C PHE A 72 3.03 -12.76 13.08
N GLY A 73 4.27 -13.00 13.52
CA GLY A 73 4.71 -14.33 13.95
C GLY A 73 4.31 -14.80 15.36
N SER A 74 3.76 -13.93 16.23
CA SER A 74 3.44 -14.32 17.63
C SER A 74 2.26 -13.56 18.21
N THR A 75 1.58 -14.17 19.18
CA THR A 75 0.46 -13.57 19.93
C THR A 75 0.90 -12.35 20.75
N GLU A 76 2.09 -12.37 21.33
CA GLU A 76 2.65 -11.26 22.10
C GLU A 76 2.84 -10.03 21.22
N MET A 77 3.39 -10.24 20.01
CA MET A 77 3.54 -9.19 19.01
C MET A 77 2.20 -8.66 18.53
N LEU A 78 1.22 -9.54 18.28
CA LEU A 78 -0.12 -9.14 17.86
C LEU A 78 -0.85 -8.33 18.94
N ALA A 79 -0.70 -8.71 20.22
CA ALA A 79 -1.28 -7.98 21.34
C ALA A 79 -0.76 -6.54 21.43
N ASP A 80 0.56 -6.34 21.27
CA ASP A 80 1.14 -4.99 21.23
C ASP A 80 0.70 -4.23 19.98
N LEU A 81 0.84 -4.84 18.80
CA LEU A 81 0.43 -4.23 17.53
C LEU A 81 -1.02 -3.73 17.58
N ARG A 82 -1.95 -4.52 18.14
CA ARG A 82 -3.36 -4.14 18.31
C ARG A 82 -3.53 -2.83 19.07
N ILE A 83 -2.74 -2.58 20.11
CA ILE A 83 -2.78 -1.32 20.88
C ILE A 83 -2.36 -0.15 19.97
N GLN A 84 -1.29 -0.34 19.20
CA GLN A 84 -0.76 0.67 18.29
C GLN A 84 -1.75 0.98 17.14
N LEU A 85 -2.38 -0.04 16.57
CA LEU A 85 -3.35 0.11 15.48
C LEU A 85 -4.68 0.70 15.95
N ALA A 86 -5.13 0.37 17.17
CA ALA A 86 -6.31 1.00 17.77
C ALA A 86 -6.09 2.50 17.97
N TRP A 87 -4.89 2.90 18.43
CA TRP A 87 -4.53 4.31 18.51
C TRP A 87 -4.54 4.99 17.13
N LEU A 88 -3.97 4.34 16.11
CA LEU A 88 -3.92 4.90 14.75
C LEU A 88 -5.34 5.08 14.20
N ARG A 89 -6.22 4.08 14.37
CA ARG A 89 -7.62 4.16 13.98
C ARG A 89 -8.28 5.39 14.59
N ASP A 90 -8.18 5.54 15.91
CA ASP A 90 -8.81 6.65 16.61
C ASP A 90 -8.22 8.01 16.21
N ALA A 91 -6.91 8.08 15.93
CA ALA A 91 -6.25 9.29 15.44
C ALA A 91 -6.76 9.69 14.05
N VAL A 92 -6.81 8.75 13.10
CA VAL A 92 -7.30 9.02 11.75
C VAL A 92 -8.77 9.47 11.77
N LEU A 93 -9.61 8.79 12.55
CA LEU A 93 -11.04 9.14 12.66
C LEU A 93 -11.26 10.55 13.25
N ARG A 94 -10.38 11.01 14.14
CA ARG A 94 -10.41 12.39 14.62
C ARG A 94 -10.10 13.38 13.50
N GLU A 95 -9.03 13.14 12.73
CA GLU A 95 -8.62 14.03 11.64
C GLU A 95 -9.67 14.10 10.52
N VAL A 96 -10.28 12.96 10.16
CA VAL A 96 -11.38 12.91 9.19
C VAL A 96 -12.56 13.77 9.69
N LYS A 97 -12.95 13.63 10.96
CA LYS A 97 -14.02 14.45 11.57
C LYS A 97 -13.72 15.95 11.58
N THR A 98 -12.45 16.35 11.68
CA THR A 98 -12.06 17.77 11.64
C THR A 98 -11.93 18.32 10.23
N GLY A 99 -12.19 17.52 9.20
CA GLY A 99 -12.16 17.96 7.81
C GLY A 99 -10.77 17.91 7.17
N ALA A 100 -9.83 17.15 7.73
CA ALA A 100 -8.51 17.00 7.13
C ALA A 100 -8.61 16.30 5.76
N THR A 101 -7.69 16.62 4.84
CA THR A 101 -7.55 15.89 3.57
C THR A 101 -6.80 14.59 3.78
N ARG A 102 -7.00 13.61 2.89
CA ARG A 102 -6.28 12.33 2.94
C ARG A 102 -4.75 12.54 2.95
N SER A 103 -4.28 13.44 2.10
CA SER A 103 -2.86 13.81 2.01
C SER A 103 -2.32 14.43 3.30
N ALA A 104 -3.08 15.31 3.95
CA ALA A 104 -2.69 15.91 5.23
C ALA A 104 -2.55 14.85 6.33
N ILE A 105 -3.47 13.89 6.40
CA ILE A 105 -3.43 12.81 7.40
C ILE A 105 -2.21 11.90 7.19
N GLN A 106 -1.92 11.54 5.93
CA GLN A 106 -0.71 10.75 5.62
C GLN A 106 0.57 11.50 6.04
N GLN A 107 0.63 12.81 5.76
CA GLN A 107 1.76 13.68 6.09
C GLN A 107 1.89 14.04 7.57
N ALA A 108 0.83 13.88 8.37
CA ALA A 108 0.85 14.17 9.80
C ALA A 108 1.77 13.25 10.61
N ASN A 109 2.39 12.23 9.97
CA ASN A 109 3.29 11.27 10.60
C ASN A 109 2.70 10.67 11.89
N LEU A 110 1.42 10.28 11.83
CA LEU A 110 0.72 9.64 12.94
C LEU A 110 1.47 8.37 13.35
N ILE A 111 2.17 8.44 14.48
CA ILE A 111 2.89 7.34 15.13
C ILE A 111 2.33 7.20 16.55
N ALA A 112 1.96 5.97 16.93
CA ALA A 112 1.40 5.71 18.25
C ALA A 112 2.42 6.06 19.37
N PRO A 113 2.00 6.76 20.45
CA PRO A 113 2.92 7.26 21.48
C PRO A 113 3.77 6.19 22.17
N THR A 114 3.25 4.96 22.25
CA THR A 114 3.95 3.84 22.90
C THR A 114 4.71 2.97 21.93
N LEU A 115 4.63 3.21 20.60
CA LEU A 115 5.29 2.38 19.59
C LEU A 115 6.81 2.32 19.82
N ALA A 116 7.44 3.41 20.25
CA ALA A 116 8.88 3.44 20.52
C ALA A 116 9.33 2.45 21.63
N GLN A 117 8.40 1.99 22.47
CA GLN A 117 8.67 1.00 23.54
C GLN A 117 8.47 -0.43 23.03
N SER A 118 7.81 -0.61 21.89
CA SER A 118 7.57 -1.90 21.27
C SER A 118 8.84 -2.47 20.63
N PRO A 119 8.92 -3.80 20.41
CA PRO A 119 9.97 -4.43 19.62
C PRO A 119 9.96 -3.99 18.15
N SER A 120 11.11 -4.15 17.46
CA SER A 120 11.25 -3.81 16.04
C SER A 120 10.30 -4.56 15.10
N SER A 121 9.87 -5.77 15.48
CA SER A 121 8.84 -6.52 14.73
C SER A 121 7.50 -5.81 14.71
N VAL A 122 7.11 -5.18 15.82
CA VAL A 122 5.89 -4.36 15.92
C VAL A 122 6.07 -3.07 15.12
N HIS A 123 7.26 -2.46 15.14
CA HIS A 123 7.56 -1.27 14.31
C HIS A 123 7.37 -1.57 12.83
N LEU A 124 7.93 -2.67 12.34
CA LEU A 124 7.81 -3.08 10.95
C LEU A 124 6.34 -3.32 10.58
N ALA A 125 5.60 -4.09 11.39
CA ALA A 125 4.20 -4.38 11.13
C ALA A 125 3.33 -3.10 11.14
N TYR A 126 3.58 -2.20 12.09
CA TYR A 126 2.90 -0.91 12.13
C TYR A 126 3.15 -0.10 10.87
N LEU A 127 4.41 0.02 10.43
CA LEU A 127 4.77 0.76 9.22
C LEU A 127 4.16 0.15 7.95
N VAL A 128 4.13 -1.18 7.85
CA VAL A 128 3.51 -1.90 6.73
C VAL A 128 2.01 -1.63 6.68
N MET A 129 1.31 -1.50 7.81
CA MET A 129 -0.14 -1.33 7.85
C MET A 129 -0.61 0.13 7.83
N ARG A 130 0.21 1.06 8.32
CA ARG A 130 -0.18 2.45 8.62
C ARG A 130 -0.85 3.15 7.43
N GLU A 131 -0.18 3.17 6.28
CA GLU A 131 -0.65 3.90 5.10
C GLU A 131 -1.98 3.33 4.58
N HIS A 132 -2.13 2.00 4.60
CA HIS A 132 -3.34 1.32 4.14
C HIS A 132 -4.51 1.52 5.11
N MET A 133 -4.26 1.51 6.42
CA MET A 133 -5.29 1.85 7.41
C MET A 133 -5.77 3.30 7.26
N ILE A 134 -4.84 4.25 7.05
CA ILE A 134 -5.21 5.64 6.82
C ILE A 134 -6.10 5.76 5.57
N ASN A 135 -5.70 5.13 4.47
CA ASN A 135 -6.49 5.17 3.22
C ASN A 135 -7.87 4.54 3.40
N ARG A 136 -7.95 3.34 4.00
CA ARG A 136 -9.22 2.63 4.20
C ARG A 136 -10.16 3.40 5.14
N LEU A 137 -9.67 3.89 6.28
CA LEU A 137 -10.49 4.68 7.20
C LEU A 137 -10.94 5.99 6.57
N PHE A 138 -10.08 6.64 5.79
CA PHE A 138 -10.49 7.87 5.10
C PHE A 138 -11.62 7.58 4.11
N ASP A 139 -11.52 6.51 3.31
CA ASP A 139 -12.54 6.16 2.32
C ASP A 139 -13.89 5.80 2.99
N GLN A 140 -13.87 4.94 4.01
CA GLN A 140 -15.06 4.52 4.74
C GLN A 140 -15.80 5.64 5.48
N HIS A 141 -15.07 6.70 5.83
CA HIS A 141 -15.59 7.80 6.66
C HIS A 141 -15.68 9.13 5.91
N SER A 142 -15.41 9.14 4.61
CA SER A 142 -15.64 10.28 3.73
C SER A 142 -16.85 10.02 2.83
N GLY A 143 -17.52 11.10 2.41
CA GLY A 143 -18.55 11.00 1.38
C GLY A 143 -17.93 10.90 -0.02
N TYR A 144 -18.78 10.86 -1.06
CA TYR A 144 -18.33 10.89 -2.46
C TYR A 144 -17.58 12.17 -2.84
N TRP A 145 -17.70 13.23 -2.04
CA TRP A 145 -16.82 14.40 -2.07
C TRP A 145 -15.90 14.38 -0.87
N HIS A 146 -14.61 14.55 -1.13
CA HIS A 146 -13.57 14.57 -0.12
C HIS A 146 -13.16 16.03 0.18
N ASN A 147 -12.62 16.26 1.37
CA ASN A 147 -12.05 17.56 1.73
C ASN A 147 -10.90 17.93 0.78
N GLY A 148 -10.68 19.23 0.56
CA GLY A 148 -9.65 19.71 -0.36
C GLY A 148 -10.07 19.74 -1.82
N LEU A 149 -11.39 19.79 -2.09
CA LEU A 149 -12.00 19.81 -3.42
C LEU A 149 -11.82 18.51 -4.23
N GLU A 150 -11.40 17.44 -3.58
CA GLU A 150 -11.23 16.13 -4.19
C GLU A 150 -12.60 15.48 -4.48
N GLY A 151 -12.78 14.96 -5.70
CA GLY A 151 -14.03 14.32 -6.12
C GLY A 151 -15.14 15.28 -6.58
N LEU A 152 -14.97 16.60 -6.44
CA LEU A 152 -15.91 17.60 -6.98
C LEU A 152 -15.84 17.67 -8.51
N ASP A 153 -14.62 17.77 -9.04
CA ASP A 153 -14.33 17.83 -10.46
C ASP A 153 -13.47 16.62 -10.88
N SER A 154 -13.66 16.15 -12.11
CA SER A 154 -12.96 14.97 -12.66
C SER A 154 -11.98 15.35 -13.77
N LEU A 155 -10.98 16.18 -13.45
CA LEU A 155 -9.91 16.52 -14.39
C LEU A 155 -9.09 15.29 -14.77
N SER A 156 -8.86 15.11 -16.07
CA SER A 156 -8.05 14.03 -16.62
C SER A 156 -6.54 14.35 -16.52
N ASP A 157 -5.69 13.34 -16.73
CA ASP A 157 -4.25 13.59 -16.89
C ASP A 157 -3.96 14.48 -18.11
N THR A 158 -4.79 14.42 -19.16
CA THR A 158 -4.69 15.29 -20.35
C THR A 158 -4.95 16.76 -20.01
N ASP A 159 -5.93 17.04 -19.14
CA ASP A 159 -6.24 18.42 -18.69
C ASP A 159 -5.08 19.00 -17.88
N ARG A 160 -4.50 18.18 -16.98
CA ARG A 160 -3.31 18.56 -16.20
C ARG A 160 -2.09 18.77 -17.11
N GLY A 161 -1.92 17.93 -18.14
CA GLY A 161 -0.91 18.11 -19.18
C GLY A 161 -1.09 19.40 -19.97
N ALA A 162 -2.34 19.78 -20.29
CA ALA A 162 -2.67 21.04 -20.94
C ALA A 162 -2.24 22.25 -20.10
N ALA A 163 -2.54 22.22 -18.80
CA ALA A 163 -2.11 23.27 -17.87
C ALA A 163 -0.59 23.49 -17.91
N LEU A 164 0.19 22.41 -17.91
CA LEU A 164 1.65 22.49 -17.96
C LEU A 164 2.18 22.99 -19.32
N VAL A 165 1.71 22.41 -20.42
CA VAL A 165 2.33 22.64 -21.74
C VAL A 165 1.69 23.82 -22.48
N ASP A 166 0.36 23.87 -22.55
CA ASP A 166 -0.35 24.84 -23.38
C ASP A 166 -0.45 26.21 -22.70
N TYR A 167 -0.68 26.21 -21.38
CA TYR A 167 -0.90 27.44 -20.62
C TYR A 167 0.36 27.97 -19.94
N LEU A 168 1.19 27.08 -19.37
CA LEU A 168 2.45 27.48 -18.71
C LEU A 168 3.68 27.41 -19.64
N GLY A 169 3.54 26.88 -20.86
CA GLY A 169 4.62 26.84 -21.84
C GLY A 169 5.78 25.91 -21.49
N VAL A 170 5.55 24.89 -20.66
CA VAL A 170 6.60 23.92 -20.28
C VAL A 170 7.01 23.10 -21.50
N SER A 171 8.27 23.24 -21.91
CA SER A 171 8.86 22.44 -22.99
C SER A 171 9.20 21.01 -22.53
N GLU A 172 9.34 20.10 -23.50
CA GLU A 172 9.83 18.73 -23.27
C GLU A 172 11.11 18.70 -22.42
N SER A 173 12.07 19.57 -22.75
CA SER A 173 13.38 19.62 -22.06
C SER A 173 13.26 20.07 -20.60
N GLN A 174 12.36 21.01 -20.30
CA GLN A 174 12.11 21.49 -18.95
C GLN A 174 11.37 20.42 -18.14
N LEU A 175 10.40 19.73 -18.74
CA LEU A 175 9.68 18.63 -18.11
C LEU A 175 10.63 17.49 -17.73
N ALA A 176 11.49 17.06 -18.65
CA ALA A 176 12.47 16.01 -18.40
C ALA A 176 13.46 16.40 -17.30
N SER A 177 14.01 17.61 -17.37
CA SER A 177 14.98 18.10 -16.37
C SER A 177 14.34 18.30 -14.99
N ALA A 178 13.05 18.66 -14.92
CA ALA A 178 12.32 18.72 -13.66
C ALA A 178 12.11 17.34 -13.06
N ALA A 179 11.70 16.36 -13.86
CA ALA A 179 11.51 14.98 -13.39
C ALA A 179 12.84 14.33 -12.94
N GLU A 180 13.95 14.56 -13.67
CA GLU A 180 15.29 14.10 -13.28
C GLU A 180 15.73 14.68 -11.92
N ARG A 181 15.45 15.97 -11.68
CA ARG A 181 15.70 16.60 -10.37
C ARG A 181 14.83 16.00 -9.27
N MET A 182 13.54 15.81 -9.53
CA MET A 182 12.64 15.14 -8.57
C MET A 182 13.14 13.73 -8.21
N VAL A 183 13.67 12.97 -9.17
CA VAL A 183 14.30 11.66 -8.88
C VAL A 183 15.53 11.84 -8.00
N SER A 184 16.40 12.80 -8.31
CA SER A 184 17.60 13.09 -7.52
C SER A 184 17.27 13.49 -6.07
N ASP A 185 16.14 14.18 -5.88
CA ASP A 185 15.63 14.59 -4.57
C ASP A 185 14.83 13.48 -3.85
N GLY A 186 14.72 12.28 -4.44
CA GLY A 186 13.95 11.15 -3.88
C GLY A 186 12.42 11.32 -3.96
N ARG A 187 11.93 12.29 -4.73
CA ARG A 187 10.51 12.64 -4.91
C ARG A 187 9.88 11.83 -6.06
N HIS A 188 10.02 10.50 -6.01
CA HIS A 188 9.66 9.63 -7.12
C HIS A 188 8.15 9.65 -7.46
N GLU A 189 7.27 9.70 -6.47
CA GLU A 189 5.81 9.75 -6.67
C GLU A 189 5.38 11.05 -7.36
N LEU A 190 6.04 12.17 -7.03
CA LEU A 190 5.81 13.45 -7.67
C LEU A 190 6.31 13.44 -9.11
N ALA A 191 7.51 12.89 -9.36
CA ALA A 191 8.05 12.72 -10.70
C ALA A 191 7.11 11.88 -11.57
N ALA A 192 6.56 10.78 -11.03
CA ALA A 192 5.62 9.92 -11.75
C ALA A 192 4.34 10.67 -12.15
N GLN A 193 3.74 11.43 -11.22
CA GLN A 193 2.54 12.23 -11.52
C GLN A 193 2.79 13.27 -12.61
N VAL A 194 3.88 14.04 -12.48
CA VAL A 194 4.24 15.08 -13.46
C VAL A 194 4.49 14.50 -14.85
N LEU A 195 5.17 13.36 -14.94
CA LEU A 195 5.38 12.66 -16.22
C LEU A 195 4.07 12.10 -16.77
N ARG A 196 3.20 11.53 -15.93
CA ARG A 196 1.89 11.01 -16.34
C ARG A 196 1.02 12.11 -16.96
N TRP A 197 1.07 13.33 -16.42
CA TRP A 197 0.36 14.49 -16.95
C TRP A 197 1.00 15.02 -18.25
N GLY A 198 2.33 15.23 -18.24
CA GLY A 198 3.00 15.97 -19.32
C GLY A 198 3.45 15.12 -20.51
N GLN A 199 3.85 13.87 -20.31
CA GLN A 199 4.42 13.03 -21.38
C GLN A 199 3.48 12.80 -22.58
N PRO A 200 2.15 12.66 -22.43
CA PRO A 200 1.25 12.51 -23.58
C PRO A 200 1.31 13.67 -24.59
N ARG A 201 1.80 14.86 -24.19
CA ARG A 201 2.01 16.00 -25.11
C ARG A 201 3.30 15.90 -25.93
N PHE A 202 4.19 14.99 -25.57
CA PHE A 202 5.46 14.71 -26.24
C PHE A 202 5.60 13.20 -26.51
N PRO A 203 4.68 12.59 -27.28
CA PRO A 203 4.56 11.13 -27.37
C PRO A 203 5.80 10.43 -27.95
N ASN A 204 6.62 11.17 -28.72
CA ASN A 204 7.82 10.65 -29.35
C ASN A 204 9.11 10.98 -28.57
N SER A 205 9.01 11.57 -27.37
CA SER A 205 10.18 11.93 -26.57
C SER A 205 10.82 10.68 -25.97
N THR A 206 11.98 10.30 -26.52
CA THR A 206 12.82 9.22 -25.98
C THR A 206 13.40 9.60 -24.61
N ARG A 207 13.68 10.90 -24.38
CA ARG A 207 14.18 11.38 -23.09
C ARG A 207 13.12 11.21 -22.00
N LEU A 208 11.88 11.68 -22.22
CA LEU A 208 10.81 11.51 -21.23
C LEU A 208 10.50 10.04 -20.96
N ALA A 209 10.48 9.19 -22.01
CA ALA A 209 10.33 7.75 -21.84
C ALA A 209 11.44 7.14 -20.97
N GLY A 210 12.69 7.56 -21.18
CA GLY A 210 13.83 7.15 -20.36
C GLY A 210 13.70 7.57 -18.89
N VAL A 211 13.34 8.83 -18.63
CA VAL A 211 13.13 9.32 -17.26
C VAL A 211 11.95 8.62 -16.58
N ARG A 212 10.84 8.41 -17.30
CA ARG A 212 9.68 7.64 -16.81
C ARG A 212 10.08 6.23 -16.38
N ARG A 213 10.89 5.54 -17.19
CA ARG A 213 11.41 4.22 -16.83
C ARG A 213 12.20 4.25 -15.52
N VAL A 214 13.12 5.21 -15.36
CA VAL A 214 13.91 5.36 -14.13
C VAL A 214 13.02 5.64 -12.91
N VAL A 215 12.03 6.54 -13.05
CA VAL A 215 11.09 6.89 -11.98
C VAL A 215 10.35 5.67 -11.46
N TYR A 216 9.76 4.86 -12.35
CA TYR A 216 9.00 3.69 -11.92
C TYR A 216 9.90 2.56 -11.40
N LEU A 217 11.11 2.37 -11.92
CA LEU A 217 12.07 1.46 -11.31
C LEU A 217 12.45 1.87 -9.88
N LYS A 218 12.58 3.17 -9.61
CA LYS A 218 12.83 3.70 -8.26
C LYS A 218 11.62 3.51 -7.33
N LEU A 219 10.41 3.67 -7.85
CA LEU A 219 9.19 3.36 -7.09
C LEU A 219 9.07 1.86 -6.77
N MET A 220 9.37 0.99 -7.74
CA MET A 220 9.44 -0.46 -7.52
C MET A 220 10.47 -0.82 -6.45
N GLU A 221 11.70 -0.27 -6.56
CA GLU A 221 12.77 -0.46 -5.58
C GLU A 221 12.32 -0.08 -4.16
N LYS A 222 11.58 1.02 -4.01
CA LYS A 222 11.07 1.51 -2.72
C LYS A 222 10.07 0.55 -2.07
N VAL A 223 9.22 -0.10 -2.85
CA VAL A 223 8.07 -0.88 -2.33
C VAL A 223 8.26 -2.40 -2.36
N GLN A 224 9.29 -2.91 -3.05
CA GLN A 224 9.50 -4.33 -3.34
C GLN A 224 9.44 -5.29 -2.13
N GLN A 225 9.71 -4.81 -0.91
CA GLN A 225 9.73 -5.65 0.30
C GLN A 225 8.43 -5.58 1.12
N VAL A 226 7.59 -4.57 0.89
CA VAL A 226 6.52 -4.20 1.84
C VAL A 226 5.16 -3.98 1.20
N ASP A 227 5.09 -3.83 -0.14
CA ASP A 227 3.82 -3.57 -0.83
C ASP A 227 3.86 -4.21 -2.24
N PRO A 228 3.45 -5.49 -2.37
CA PRO A 228 3.49 -6.21 -3.64
C PRO A 228 2.48 -5.66 -4.65
N PHE A 229 1.39 -5.04 -4.19
CA PHE A 229 0.39 -4.44 -5.07
C PHE A 229 0.96 -3.19 -5.75
N LYS A 230 1.54 -2.26 -4.99
CA LYS A 230 2.25 -1.12 -5.59
C LYS A 230 3.38 -1.57 -6.51
N PHE A 231 4.14 -2.61 -6.12
CA PHE A 231 5.21 -3.14 -6.96
C PHE A 231 4.70 -3.56 -8.35
N ILE A 232 3.62 -4.36 -8.40
CA ILE A 232 3.04 -4.84 -9.66
C ILE A 232 2.44 -3.68 -10.47
N LEU A 233 1.74 -2.74 -9.82
CA LEU A 233 1.15 -1.59 -10.50
C LEU A 233 2.23 -0.67 -11.09
N TYR A 234 3.33 -0.42 -10.38
CA TYR A 234 4.46 0.35 -10.91
C TYR A 234 5.21 -0.39 -12.02
N ALA A 235 5.33 -1.71 -11.93
CA ALA A 235 5.93 -2.50 -13.00
C ALA A 235 5.09 -2.41 -14.29
N ARG A 236 3.76 -2.51 -14.16
CA ARG A 236 2.82 -2.40 -15.29
C ARG A 236 2.94 -1.05 -16.01
N GLU A 237 3.19 0.03 -15.28
CA GLU A 237 3.36 1.35 -15.91
C GLU A 237 4.48 1.35 -16.96
N ILE A 238 5.55 0.58 -16.78
CA ILE A 238 6.70 0.58 -17.68
C ILE A 238 6.90 -0.76 -18.40
N ASP A 239 5.83 -1.57 -18.48
CA ASP A 239 5.84 -2.91 -19.07
C ASP A 239 7.01 -3.77 -18.55
N GLN A 240 7.36 -3.60 -17.27
CA GLN A 240 8.49 -4.27 -16.67
C GLN A 240 8.11 -5.69 -16.25
N SER A 241 8.84 -6.68 -16.78
CA SER A 241 8.68 -8.06 -16.34
C SER A 241 9.08 -8.23 -14.86
N THR A 242 8.24 -8.94 -14.10
CA THR A 242 8.43 -9.28 -12.69
C THR A 242 8.48 -10.80 -12.53
N PRO A 243 9.60 -11.46 -12.91
CA PRO A 243 9.70 -12.91 -12.82
C PRO A 243 9.66 -13.36 -11.35
N GLN A 244 9.00 -14.50 -11.10
CA GLN A 244 8.97 -15.09 -9.77
C GLN A 244 10.37 -15.54 -9.36
N ILE A 245 10.79 -15.21 -8.14
CA ILE A 245 12.06 -15.68 -7.58
C ILE A 245 12.00 -17.21 -7.48
N GLY A 246 12.92 -17.90 -8.16
CA GLY A 246 12.97 -19.36 -8.20
C GLY A 246 12.05 -20.00 -9.25
N ALA A 247 11.46 -19.23 -10.17
CA ALA A 247 10.90 -19.82 -11.38
C ALA A 247 11.99 -20.66 -12.07
N PRO A 248 11.72 -21.94 -12.42
CA PRO A 248 12.66 -22.70 -13.22
C PRO A 248 12.95 -21.86 -14.46
N LEU A 249 14.24 -21.70 -14.79
CA LEU A 249 14.66 -21.13 -16.07
C LEU A 249 13.92 -21.94 -17.13
N LEU A 250 12.81 -21.39 -17.66
CA LEU A 250 12.15 -21.96 -18.82
C LEU A 250 13.22 -21.93 -19.89
N ALA A 251 13.76 -23.09 -20.23
CA ALA A 251 14.69 -23.23 -21.32
C ALA A 251 13.99 -22.63 -22.54
N ASP A 252 14.61 -21.62 -23.15
CA ASP A 252 14.21 -21.09 -24.44
C ASP A 252 14.12 -22.27 -25.41
N THR A 253 12.91 -22.78 -25.65
CA THR A 253 12.65 -23.64 -26.80
C THR A 253 12.50 -22.75 -28.02
N HIS A 254 13.58 -22.07 -28.38
CA HIS A 254 13.86 -21.76 -29.77
C HIS A 254 14.41 -23.03 -30.42
N ALA A 255 13.50 -23.89 -30.86
CA ALA A 255 13.82 -24.90 -31.86
C ALA A 255 13.06 -24.55 -33.13
N SER A 256 13.83 -24.05 -34.10
CA SER A 256 13.45 -23.87 -35.50
C SER A 256 12.61 -25.03 -36.03
N ARG A 257 11.48 -24.71 -36.67
CA ARG A 257 11.03 -25.33 -37.92
C ARG A 257 10.34 -24.27 -38.77
#